data_AF-A0A955SCY9-F1
#
_entry.id   AF-A0A955SCY9-F1
#
_cell.length_a   1.000
_cell.length_b   1.000
_cell.length_c   1.000
_cell.angle_alpha   90.00
_cell.angle_beta   90.00
_cell.angle_gamma   90.00
#
_symmetry.space_group_name_H-M   'P 1'
#
loop_
_entity.id
_entity.type
_entity.pdbx_description
1 polymer ?
#
loop_
_entity_poly.entity_id
_entity_poly.type
_entity_poly.pdbx_seq_one_letter_code
_entity_poly.pdbx_strand_id
1 'polypeptide(L)'
;RDSILAISGNLDLTMGGPGYEVFEPNDNYVHVYEPKRSFGPEEWRRMVYQFKPRMEQDQTFGVFDCPDAALPTPKRTRSTTPLQALNLLNSPFILQQCGILSQRLVEDAGGDVSDQIELAFKLAFGRSPCDTELTSAEALVNQYGLPIFCRAMFNANEFLYVN
;
A
#
# COMPACT_ATOMS: atom_id res chain seq x y z
N ARG A 1 -0.07 5.33 0.99
CA ARG A 1 1.11 4.73 0.33
C ARG A 1 2.27 4.61 1.30
N ASP A 2 2.81 5.72 1.82
CA ASP A 2 4.00 5.72 2.68
C ASP A 2 3.84 4.82 3.92
N SER A 3 2.68 4.81 4.58
CA SER A 3 2.41 3.89 5.71
C SER A 3 2.50 2.42 5.31
N ILE A 4 2.03 2.06 4.11
CA ILE A 4 2.10 0.68 3.59
C ILE A 4 3.56 0.26 3.41
N LEU A 5 4.37 1.13 2.81
CA LEU A 5 5.80 0.88 2.63
C LEU A 5 6.55 0.83 3.97
N ALA A 6 6.18 1.70 4.91
CA ALA A 6 6.80 1.74 6.23
C ALA A 6 6.58 0.43 6.99
N ILE A 7 5.33 -0.06 7.03
CA ILE A 7 5.02 -1.32 7.72
C ILE A 7 5.50 -2.55 6.94
N SER A 8 5.60 -2.48 5.61
CA SER A 8 6.22 -3.53 4.80
C SER A 8 7.75 -3.55 4.95
N GLY A 9 8.35 -2.51 5.53
CA GLY A 9 9.79 -2.43 5.83
C GLY A 9 10.65 -1.96 4.67
N ASN A 10 10.06 -1.38 3.63
CA ASN A 10 10.76 -1.06 2.38
C ASN A 10 10.67 0.42 1.97
N LEU A 11 10.12 1.29 2.82
CA LEU A 11 10.07 2.73 2.58
C LEU A 11 11.49 3.34 2.48
N ASP A 12 11.83 3.88 1.32
CA ASP A 12 13.04 4.68 1.15
C ASP A 12 12.82 6.14 1.60
N LEU A 13 13.60 6.55 2.61
CA LEU A 13 13.59 7.89 3.22
C LEU A 13 14.63 8.84 2.62
N THR A 14 15.38 8.43 1.59
CA THR A 14 16.42 9.24 0.94
C THR A 14 15.86 10.58 0.46
N MET A 15 16.43 11.66 0.98
CA MET A 15 16.03 13.02 0.67
C MET A 15 16.67 13.55 -0.61
N GLY A 16 15.89 14.25 -1.42
CA GLY A 16 16.35 14.89 -2.65
C GLY A 16 16.57 13.89 -3.79
N GLY A 17 17.32 14.32 -4.81
CA GLY A 17 17.57 13.51 -6.01
C GLY A 17 16.35 13.41 -6.95
N PRO A 18 16.45 12.58 -8.00
CA PRO A 18 15.36 12.39 -8.96
C PRO A 18 14.13 11.75 -8.29
N GLY A 19 12.96 11.95 -8.86
CA GLY A 19 11.73 11.27 -8.44
C GLY A 19 11.65 9.82 -8.91
N TYR A 20 10.47 9.21 -8.76
CA TYR A 20 10.16 7.90 -9.34
C TYR A 20 8.90 7.96 -10.20
N GLU A 21 8.78 7.05 -11.17
CA GLU A 21 7.65 6.97 -12.09
C GLU A 21 6.78 5.74 -11.84
N VAL A 22 5.46 5.92 -11.89
CA VAL A 22 4.45 4.85 -11.78
C VAL A 22 3.85 4.46 -13.13
N PHE A 23 4.40 5.00 -14.21
CA PHE A 23 4.05 4.68 -15.59
C PHE A 23 5.25 4.02 -16.27
N GLU A 24 4.97 3.16 -17.24
CA GLU A 24 6.01 2.54 -18.05
C GLU A 24 6.77 3.61 -18.85
N PRO A 25 8.11 3.49 -18.99
CA PRO A 25 8.89 4.40 -19.82
C PRO A 25 8.35 4.43 -21.25
N ASN A 26 8.29 5.62 -21.82
CA ASN A 26 7.76 5.84 -23.15
C ASN A 26 8.65 6.81 -23.92
N ASP A 27 9.07 6.42 -25.12
CA ASP A 27 9.93 7.19 -26.03
C ASP A 27 9.14 7.88 -27.17
N ASN A 28 7.82 7.74 -27.18
CA ASN A 28 6.97 8.39 -28.17
C ASN A 28 6.99 9.92 -28.06
N TYR A 29 6.84 10.58 -29.21
CA TYR A 29 6.68 12.05 -29.28
C TYR A 29 5.47 12.55 -28.46
N VAL A 30 4.41 11.74 -28.38
CA VAL A 30 3.28 11.95 -27.46
C VAL A 30 3.35 10.90 -26.37
N HIS A 31 3.52 11.34 -25.13
CA HIS A 31 3.55 10.44 -23.98
C HIS A 31 2.19 9.75 -23.78
N VAL A 32 2.20 8.42 -23.86
CA VAL A 32 1.12 7.54 -23.42
C VAL A 32 1.49 7.02 -22.04
N TYR A 33 0.66 7.31 -21.04
CA TYR A 33 0.89 6.93 -19.66
C TYR A 33 0.31 5.55 -19.36
N GLU A 34 1.08 4.51 -19.66
CA GLU A 34 0.70 3.14 -19.32
C GLU A 34 1.05 2.83 -17.86
N PRO A 35 0.10 2.43 -16.99
CA PRO A 35 0.41 2.17 -15.59
C PRO A 35 1.35 0.97 -15.41
N LYS A 36 2.37 1.13 -14.56
CA LYS A 36 3.23 0.01 -14.14
C LYS A 36 2.42 -1.04 -13.38
N ARG A 37 2.75 -2.31 -13.62
CA ARG A 37 2.17 -3.46 -12.89
C ARG A 37 3.11 -4.09 -11.87
N SER A 38 4.40 -3.78 -11.95
CA SER A 38 5.43 -4.24 -11.03
C SER A 38 6.19 -3.05 -10.50
N PHE A 39 6.55 -3.08 -9.22
CA PHE A 39 7.26 -2.00 -8.55
C PHE A 39 8.55 -2.56 -7.95
N GLY A 40 9.62 -1.77 -7.95
CA GLY A 40 10.89 -2.10 -7.35
C GLY A 40 11.31 -1.10 -6.28
N PRO A 41 12.53 -1.27 -5.74
CA PRO A 41 13.10 -0.36 -4.75
C PRO A 41 13.10 1.12 -5.17
N GLU A 42 13.29 1.40 -6.46
CA GLU A 42 13.25 2.78 -6.98
C GLU A 42 11.89 3.45 -6.79
N GLU A 43 10.79 2.69 -6.82
CA GLU A 43 9.46 3.22 -6.57
C GLU A 43 9.11 3.26 -5.08
N TRP A 44 9.83 2.59 -4.18
CA TRP A 44 9.50 2.55 -2.75
C TRP A 44 9.88 3.82 -1.98
N ARG A 45 10.20 4.90 -2.69
CA ARG A 45 10.42 6.24 -2.13
C ARG A 45 9.12 6.86 -1.65
N ARG A 46 9.23 7.82 -0.74
CA ARG A 46 8.08 8.62 -0.27
C ARG A 46 7.28 9.19 -1.43
N MET A 47 5.95 9.19 -1.31
CA MET A 47 5.03 9.61 -2.38
C MET A 47 5.24 11.07 -2.84
N VAL A 48 5.86 11.91 -2.01
CA VAL A 48 6.24 13.29 -2.40
C VAL A 48 7.22 13.35 -3.57
N TYR A 49 7.98 12.28 -3.82
CA TYR A 49 8.91 12.17 -4.95
C TYR A 49 8.28 11.54 -6.21
N GLN A 50 6.97 11.25 -6.18
CA GLN A 50 6.28 10.66 -7.33
C GLN A 50 6.19 11.66 -8.48
N PHE A 51 6.57 11.23 -9.68
CA PHE A 51 6.28 11.97 -10.90
C PHE A 51 4.76 12.09 -11.11
N LYS A 52 4.27 13.32 -11.31
CA LYS A 52 2.85 13.61 -11.53
C LYS A 52 2.61 14.29 -12.87
N PRO A 53 2.16 13.55 -13.90
CA PRO A 53 1.68 14.16 -15.12
C PRO A 53 0.41 14.97 -14.85
N ARG A 54 0.24 16.10 -15.56
CA ARG A 54 -0.90 17.01 -15.33
C ARG A 54 -2.25 16.41 -15.73
N MET A 55 -2.27 15.55 -16.74
CA MET A 55 -3.48 15.06 -17.40
C MET A 55 -3.80 13.59 -17.08
N GLU A 56 -3.05 12.96 -16.17
CA GLU A 56 -3.21 11.54 -15.84
C GLU A 56 -3.07 11.30 -14.34
N GLN A 57 -3.83 10.34 -13.82
CA GLN A 57 -3.80 9.94 -12.43
C GLN A 57 -3.01 8.64 -12.21
N ASP A 58 -2.49 8.49 -11.00
CA ASP A 58 -1.92 7.21 -10.56
C ASP A 58 -3.05 6.18 -10.42
N GLN A 59 -2.91 5.02 -11.06
CA GLN A 59 -3.93 3.97 -11.04
C GLN A 59 -4.20 3.41 -9.63
N THR A 60 -3.21 3.39 -8.74
CA THR A 60 -3.35 2.90 -7.36
C THR A 60 -3.90 4.00 -6.46
N PHE A 61 -3.25 5.15 -6.34
CA PHE A 61 -3.63 6.14 -5.33
C PHE A 61 -4.45 7.34 -5.87
N GLY A 62 -4.66 7.43 -7.18
CA GLY A 62 -5.43 8.51 -7.82
C GLY A 62 -6.90 8.52 -7.42
N VAL A 63 -7.52 7.35 -7.30
CA VAL A 63 -8.95 7.19 -6.93
C VAL A 63 -9.27 7.62 -5.49
N PHE A 64 -8.26 7.89 -4.66
CA PHE A 64 -8.42 8.31 -3.26
C PHE A 64 -8.57 9.83 -3.14
N ASP A 65 -9.48 10.41 -3.92
CA ASP A 65 -9.69 11.87 -3.96
C ASP A 65 -8.37 12.63 -4.22
N CYS A 66 -7.52 12.11 -5.13
CA CYS A 66 -6.31 12.83 -5.53
C CYS A 66 -6.71 14.09 -6.32
N PRO A 67 -6.19 15.28 -5.95
CA PRO A 67 -6.43 16.50 -6.72
C PRO A 67 -6.03 16.33 -8.19
N ASP A 68 -6.79 16.97 -9.07
CA ASP A 68 -6.40 17.16 -10.45
C ASP A 68 -5.23 18.15 -10.51
N ALA A 69 -4.11 17.72 -11.10
CA ALA A 69 -2.90 18.54 -11.21
C ALA A 69 -3.05 19.72 -12.21
N ALA A 70 -4.13 19.74 -13.01
CA ALA A 70 -4.46 20.84 -13.90
C ALA A 70 -5.28 21.96 -13.22
N LEU A 71 -5.85 21.72 -12.03
CA LEU A 71 -6.79 22.63 -11.39
C LEU A 71 -6.40 22.98 -9.93
N PRO A 72 -6.64 24.22 -9.48
CA PRO A 72 -6.43 24.57 -8.08
C PRO A 72 -7.43 23.81 -7.20
N THR A 73 -6.91 23.12 -6.17
CA THR A 73 -7.72 22.35 -5.21
C THR A 73 -7.44 22.87 -3.80
N PRO A 74 -8.12 23.95 -3.34
CA PRO A 74 -7.83 24.57 -2.05
C PRO A 74 -8.20 23.68 -0.86
N LYS A 75 -9.13 22.73 -1.05
CA LYS A 75 -9.51 21.73 -0.06
C LYS A 75 -9.67 20.38 -0.76
N ARG A 76 -8.98 19.37 -0.25
CA ARG A 76 -9.13 17.99 -0.71
C ARG A 76 -10.46 17.42 -0.21
N THR A 77 -11.22 16.79 -1.09
CA THR A 77 -12.41 16.01 -0.71
C THR A 77 -11.96 14.72 -0.03
N ARG A 78 -12.83 14.16 0.82
CA ARG A 78 -12.61 12.84 1.40
C ARG A 78 -13.88 12.05 1.23
N SER A 79 -13.81 11.05 0.38
CA SER A 79 -14.89 10.14 0.06
C SER A 79 -14.56 8.76 0.61
N THR A 80 -15.60 7.94 0.81
CA THR A 80 -15.44 6.50 1.03
C THR A 80 -16.26 5.83 -0.05
N THR A 81 -15.58 5.39 -1.11
CA THR A 81 -16.24 4.79 -2.27
C THR A 81 -15.93 3.30 -2.39
N PRO A 82 -16.85 2.49 -2.95
CA PRO A 82 -16.57 1.09 -3.25
C PRO A 82 -15.37 0.91 -4.19
N LEU A 83 -15.11 1.87 -5.08
CA LEU A 83 -13.95 1.85 -5.98
C LEU A 83 -12.63 1.99 -5.24
N GLN A 84 -12.57 2.85 -4.22
CA GLN A 84 -11.38 2.99 -3.37
C GLN A 84 -11.09 1.67 -2.62
N ALA A 85 -12.10 1.08 -2.02
CA ALA A 85 -11.97 -0.22 -1.34
C ALA A 85 -11.55 -1.33 -2.32
N LEU A 86 -12.19 -1.41 -3.50
CA LEU A 86 -11.86 -2.39 -4.52
C LEU A 86 -10.43 -2.21 -5.05
N ASN A 87 -9.92 -0.97 -5.11
CA ASN A 87 -8.57 -0.69 -5.56
C ASN A 87 -7.51 -1.05 -4.51
N LEU A 88 -7.77 -0.79 -3.22
CA LEU A 88 -6.93 -1.33 -2.14
C LEU A 88 -6.93 -2.85 -2.15
N LEU A 89 -8.07 -3.45 -2.49
CA LEU A 89 -8.15 -4.90 -2.57
C LEU A 89 -7.29 -5.39 -3.75
N ASN A 90 -7.42 -4.86 -4.97
CA ASN A 90 -6.91 -5.53 -6.17
C ASN A 90 -5.70 -4.90 -6.87
N SER A 91 -5.25 -3.71 -6.47
CA SER A 91 -4.16 -3.04 -7.19
C SER A 91 -2.84 -3.84 -7.12
N PRO A 92 -2.05 -3.88 -8.22
CA PRO A 92 -0.78 -4.61 -8.24
C PRO A 92 0.19 -4.17 -7.15
N PHE A 93 0.24 -2.85 -6.86
CA PHE A 93 1.05 -2.30 -5.77
C PHE A 93 0.68 -2.95 -4.43
N ILE A 94 -0.60 -2.98 -4.07
CA ILE A 94 -1.02 -3.52 -2.76
C ILE A 94 -0.72 -5.01 -2.69
N LEU A 95 -1.04 -5.79 -3.73
CA LEU A 95 -0.75 -7.22 -3.76
C LEU A 95 0.74 -7.52 -3.59
N GLN A 96 1.61 -6.71 -4.21
CA GLN A 96 3.04 -6.83 -4.04
C GLN A 96 3.47 -6.51 -2.61
N GLN A 97 2.94 -5.44 -2.01
CA GLN A 97 3.25 -5.09 -0.62
C GLN A 97 2.71 -6.13 0.37
N CYS A 98 1.58 -6.79 0.08
CA CYS A 98 1.10 -7.92 0.89
C CYS A 98 2.10 -9.09 0.89
N GLY A 99 2.69 -9.38 -0.26
CA GLY A 99 3.75 -10.38 -0.37
C GLY A 99 4.99 -10.01 0.45
N ILE A 100 5.46 -8.77 0.32
CA ILE A 100 6.64 -8.27 1.06
C ILE A 100 6.38 -8.27 2.57
N LEU A 101 5.23 -7.76 3.02
CA LEU A 101 4.86 -7.79 4.43
C LEU A 101 4.77 -9.23 4.94
N SER A 102 4.16 -10.15 4.18
CA SER A 102 4.08 -11.56 4.60
C SER A 102 5.45 -12.21 4.79
N GLN A 103 6.42 -11.91 3.91
CA GLN A 103 7.79 -12.39 4.04
C GLN A 103 8.45 -11.81 5.28
N ARG A 104 8.33 -10.49 5.48
CA ARG A 104 8.85 -9.81 6.67
C ARG A 104 8.30 -10.41 7.96
N LEU A 105 7.00 -10.73 8.02
CA LEU A 105 6.41 -11.33 9.22
C LEU A 105 7.04 -12.70 9.54
N VAL A 106 7.30 -13.52 8.54
CA VAL A 106 7.97 -14.81 8.72
C VAL A 106 9.43 -14.63 9.17
N GLU A 107 10.13 -13.65 8.59
CA GLU A 107 11.53 -13.36 8.92
C GLU A 107 11.68 -12.80 10.34
N ASP A 108 10.82 -11.86 10.74
CA ASP A 108 10.92 -11.12 12.00
C ASP A 108 10.30 -11.89 13.19
N ALA A 109 9.22 -12.66 12.98
CA ALA A 109 8.50 -13.39 14.04
C ALA A 109 8.74 -14.92 14.02
N GLY A 110 9.40 -15.46 13.00
CA GLY A 110 9.66 -16.89 12.89
C GLY A 110 8.48 -17.69 12.33
N GLY A 111 8.37 -18.96 12.72
CA GLY A 111 7.45 -19.93 12.12
C GLY A 111 6.06 -20.04 12.76
N ASP A 112 5.83 -19.43 13.92
CA ASP A 112 4.53 -19.47 14.60
C ASP A 112 3.58 -18.43 14.01
N VAL A 113 2.37 -18.87 13.63
CA VAL A 113 1.34 -18.02 13.03
C VAL A 113 0.82 -17.00 14.03
N SER A 114 0.70 -17.36 15.31
CA SER A 114 0.20 -16.44 16.34
C SER A 114 1.18 -15.27 16.54
N ASP A 115 2.48 -15.55 16.58
CA ASP A 115 3.54 -14.54 16.69
C ASP A 115 3.58 -13.62 15.45
N GLN A 116 3.40 -14.18 14.25
CA GLN A 116 3.31 -13.40 13.00
C GLN A 116 2.10 -12.46 13.00
N ILE A 117 0.94 -12.92 13.47
CA ILE A 117 -0.27 -12.10 13.59
C ILE A 117 -0.05 -10.99 14.62
N GLU A 118 0.50 -11.31 15.78
CA GLU A 118 0.82 -10.31 16.80
C GLU A 118 1.75 -9.21 16.25
N LEU A 119 2.80 -9.59 15.53
CA LEU A 119 3.71 -8.63 14.91
C LEU A 119 2.98 -7.75 13.89
N ALA A 120 2.12 -8.34 13.05
CA ALA A 120 1.35 -7.58 12.07
C ALA A 120 0.44 -6.52 12.71
N PHE A 121 -0.24 -6.86 13.80
CA PHE A 121 -1.07 -5.92 14.56
C PHE A 121 -0.24 -4.81 15.19
N LYS A 122 0.92 -5.14 15.78
CA LYS A 122 1.85 -4.15 16.35
C LYS A 122 2.36 -3.19 15.29
N LEU A 123 2.71 -3.68 14.10
CA LEU A 123 3.20 -2.87 12.98
C LEU A 123 2.09 -2.00 12.37
N ALA A 124 0.89 -2.54 12.16
CA ALA A 124 -0.18 -1.86 11.42
C ALA A 124 -1.05 -0.95 12.28
N PHE A 125 -1.23 -1.29 13.57
CA PHE A 125 -2.17 -0.62 14.47
C PHE A 125 -1.53 -0.15 15.79
N GLY A 126 -0.27 -0.50 16.06
CA GLY A 126 0.42 -0.10 17.29
C GLY A 126 -0.09 -0.78 18.57
N ARG A 127 -0.80 -1.91 18.45
CA ARG A 127 -1.36 -2.69 19.58
C ARG A 127 -1.29 -4.19 19.31
N SER A 128 -1.51 -5.00 20.34
CA SER A 128 -1.76 -6.44 20.18
C SER A 128 -3.20 -6.71 19.72
N PRO A 129 -3.45 -7.84 19.02
CA PRO A 129 -4.81 -8.28 18.73
C PRO A 129 -5.53 -8.69 20.03
N CYS A 130 -6.85 -8.56 20.06
CA CYS A 130 -7.66 -9.21 21.09
C CYS A 130 -7.93 -10.68 20.73
N ASP A 131 -8.43 -11.48 21.67
CA ASP A 131 -8.65 -12.92 21.47
C ASP A 131 -9.52 -13.25 20.23
N THR A 132 -10.55 -12.45 19.97
CA THR A 132 -11.41 -12.65 18.79
C THR A 132 -10.72 -12.29 17.49
N GLU A 133 -9.87 -11.26 17.49
CA GLU A 133 -9.08 -10.86 16.33
C GLU A 133 -8.02 -11.91 16.02
N LEU A 134 -7.31 -12.39 17.04
CA LEU A 134 -6.29 -13.44 16.90
C LEU A 134 -6.91 -14.72 16.34
N THR A 135 -8.00 -15.20 16.95
CA THR A 135 -8.70 -16.41 16.48
C THR A 135 -9.17 -16.27 15.03
N SER A 136 -9.71 -15.12 14.64
CA SER A 136 -10.19 -14.89 13.27
C SER A 136 -9.03 -14.79 12.26
N ALA A 137 -7.94 -14.14 12.67
CA ALA A 137 -6.74 -14.01 11.84
C ALA A 137 -6.05 -15.35 11.63
N GLU A 138 -5.94 -16.19 12.66
CA GLU A 138 -5.40 -17.56 12.56
C GLU A 138 -6.23 -18.39 11.59
N ALA A 139 -7.56 -18.35 11.70
CA ALA A 139 -8.44 -19.06 10.77
C ALA A 139 -8.21 -18.60 9.31
N LEU A 140 -8.06 -17.30 9.08
CA LEU A 140 -7.80 -16.74 7.76
C LEU A 140 -6.42 -17.15 7.22
N VAL A 141 -5.37 -17.07 8.03
CA VAL A 141 -3.99 -17.44 7.65
C VAL A 141 -3.91 -18.93 7.36
N ASN A 142 -4.53 -19.78 8.18
CA ASN A 142 -4.55 -21.22 7.96
C ASN A 142 -5.30 -21.61 6.68
N GLN A 143 -6.33 -20.87 6.31
CA GLN A 143 -7.12 -21.17 5.11
C GLN A 143 -6.53 -20.60 3.81
N TYR A 144 -5.96 -19.39 3.84
CA TYR A 144 -5.57 -18.64 2.64
C TYR A 144 -4.14 -18.10 2.64
N GLY A 145 -3.41 -18.25 3.74
CA GLY A 145 -2.04 -17.78 3.90
C GLY A 145 -1.90 -16.32 4.34
N LEU A 146 -0.69 -15.98 4.79
CA LEU A 146 -0.32 -14.64 5.24
C LEU A 146 -0.54 -13.51 4.22
N PRO A 147 -0.32 -13.69 2.90
CA PRO A 147 -0.55 -12.59 1.94
C PRO A 147 -2.01 -12.10 1.93
N ILE A 148 -2.97 -13.01 2.10
CA ILE A 148 -4.40 -12.66 2.17
C ILE A 148 -4.73 -11.99 3.50
N PHE A 149 -4.11 -12.42 4.59
CA PHE A 149 -4.22 -11.71 5.86
C PHE A 149 -3.65 -10.28 5.79
N CYS A 150 -2.45 -10.09 5.21
CA CYS A 150 -1.86 -8.76 4.99
C CYS A 150 -2.78 -7.86 4.16
N ARG A 151 -3.45 -8.43 3.14
CA ARG A 151 -4.45 -7.73 2.33
C ARG A 151 -5.64 -7.26 3.16
N ALA A 152 -6.13 -8.07 4.09
CA ALA A 152 -7.18 -7.69 5.02
C ALA A 152 -6.73 -6.55 5.94
N MET A 153 -5.49 -6.62 6.46
CA MET A 153 -4.91 -5.56 7.30
C MET A 153 -4.84 -4.21 6.59
N PHE A 154 -4.36 -4.16 5.34
CA PHE A 154 -4.32 -2.91 4.57
C PHE A 154 -5.71 -2.34 4.23
N ASN A 155 -6.75 -3.18 4.24
CA ASN A 155 -8.13 -2.77 3.99
C ASN A 155 -8.92 -2.48 5.27
N ALA A 156 -8.32 -2.66 6.45
CA ALA A 156 -8.98 -2.38 7.72
C ALA A 156 -9.19 -0.88 7.92
N ASN A 157 -10.34 -0.49 8.46
CA ASN A 157 -10.65 0.92 8.77
C ASN A 157 -9.63 1.54 9.72
N GLU A 158 -9.14 0.77 10.70
CA GLU A 158 -8.10 1.20 11.63
C GLU A 158 -6.83 1.61 10.88
N PHE A 159 -6.41 0.80 9.89
CA PHE A 159 -5.25 1.11 9.06
C PHE A 159 -5.45 2.39 8.23
N LEU A 160 -6.64 2.56 7.65
CA LEU A 160 -6.92 3.62 6.69
C LEU A 160 -7.14 4.99 7.31
N TYR A 161 -7.57 5.05 8.58
CA TYR A 161 -8.11 6.28 9.15
C TYR A 161 -7.54 6.68 10.51
N VAL A 162 -6.85 5.78 11.21
CA VAL A 162 -6.34 6.04 12.57
C VAL A 162 -4.82 6.27 12.59
N ASN A 163 -4.11 5.89 11.53
CA ASN A 163 -2.66 6.07 11.36
C ASN A 163 -2.22 7.51 11.09
#